data_AF-A0AAJ4Y9C8-F1
#
_entry.id   AF-A0AAJ4Y9C8-F1
#
_cell.length_a   1.000
_cell.length_b   1.000
_cell.length_c   1.000
_cell.angle_alpha   90.00
_cell.angle_beta   90.00
_cell.angle_gamma   90.00
#
_symmetry.space_group_name_H-M   'P 1'
#
loop_
_entity.id
_entity.type
_entity.pdbx_description
1 polymer ?
#
loop_
_entity_poly.entity_id
_entity_poly.type
_entity_poly.pdbx_seq_one_letter_code
_entity_poly.pdbx_strand_id
1 'polypeptide(L)'
;MARCGCAGGACNCAVESGTNVSVSGSGSAANPYVISAATPCADVRACLSAGPGINLDQATGAISADLSGQAGNNVTIGPDGGLYVPTAGGAVLTGCGLVGNGTASAPVKAKTGTWPYPCSLDTFGGVVACDSNGVLRGEPRGRLSFASYFDNRDYPDVPVPAAQNTVLDNFTVNVTNPDTCRTAMVLTEREVDVYVVLPAGAAAGTGHSNDEMYYMRNSGTSTIVGTHVQTTKFLAEPALLAPGATMPVTLTATGGRGAGGAYYYGINFVLRTMIISL
;
A
#
# COMPACT_ATOMS: atom_id res chain seq x y z
N MET A 1 -0.14 94.53 -30.67
CA MET A 1 0.95 93.94 -31.49
C MET A 1 2.25 94.21 -30.78
N ALA A 2 2.99 93.17 -30.40
CA ALA A 2 4.28 93.32 -29.71
C ALA A 2 5.25 94.10 -30.62
N ARG A 3 5.84 95.18 -30.09
CA ARG A 3 6.89 95.97 -30.74
C ARG A 3 8.21 95.59 -30.10
N CYS A 4 9.03 94.79 -30.78
CA CYS A 4 10.33 94.37 -30.24
C CYS A 4 11.47 95.23 -30.80
N GLY A 5 12.32 95.73 -29.88
CA GLY A 5 13.72 96.12 -30.09
C GLY A 5 14.08 97.16 -31.16
N CYS A 6 13.27 98.20 -31.39
CA CYS A 6 13.52 99.15 -32.48
C CYS A 6 14.66 100.15 -32.13
N ALA A 7 15.80 100.03 -32.81
CA ALA A 7 16.81 101.08 -32.92
C ALA A 7 17.29 101.19 -34.38
N GLY A 8 17.34 102.40 -34.94
CA GLY A 8 17.88 102.64 -36.29
C GLY A 8 16.97 102.29 -37.48
N GLY A 9 15.67 102.08 -37.30
CA GLY A 9 14.69 102.04 -38.41
C GLY A 9 14.17 100.67 -38.86
N ALA A 10 14.54 99.56 -38.21
CA ALA A 10 13.93 98.25 -38.43
C ALA A 10 13.57 97.60 -37.08
N CYS A 11 12.32 97.15 -36.92
CA CYS A 11 11.89 96.42 -35.73
C CYS A 11 12.04 94.91 -36.01
N ASN A 12 12.89 94.21 -35.27
CA ASN A 12 12.97 92.75 -35.30
C ASN A 12 12.36 92.18 -34.01
N CYS A 13 11.70 91.03 -34.12
CA CYS A 13 11.34 90.23 -32.95
C CYS A 13 12.33 89.07 -32.91
N ALA A 14 13.25 89.08 -31.94
CA ALA A 14 14.13 87.95 -31.70
C ALA A 14 13.37 86.88 -30.89
N VAL A 15 13.50 85.62 -31.27
CA VAL A 15 13.04 84.49 -30.46
C VAL A 15 14.15 84.15 -29.46
N GLU A 16 13.87 84.32 -28.18
CA GLU A 16 14.79 83.91 -27.11
C GLU A 16 14.55 82.44 -26.75
N SER A 17 15.64 81.69 -26.62
CA SER A 17 15.58 80.30 -26.19
C SER A 17 15.39 80.18 -24.69
N GLY A 18 14.40 79.40 -24.26
CA GLY A 18 14.27 78.95 -22.86
C GLY A 18 15.27 77.84 -22.51
N THR A 19 15.28 77.41 -21.25
CA THR A 19 16.10 76.26 -20.79
C THR A 19 15.85 75.04 -21.67
N ASN A 20 16.90 74.30 -22.01
CA ASN A 20 16.85 73.08 -22.83
C ASN A 20 16.33 73.28 -24.28
N VAL A 21 16.13 74.53 -24.70
CA VAL A 21 15.78 74.89 -26.07
C VAL A 21 16.96 75.61 -26.70
N SER A 22 17.26 75.30 -27.96
CA SER A 22 18.20 76.06 -28.77
C SER A 22 17.49 76.62 -29.98
N VAL A 23 17.68 77.91 -30.23
CA VAL A 23 17.13 78.61 -31.39
C VAL A 23 18.31 79.01 -32.28
N SER A 24 18.27 78.59 -33.54
CA SER A 24 19.23 79.04 -34.56
C SER A 24 18.50 79.65 -35.75
N GLY A 25 19.22 80.36 -36.63
CA GLY A 25 18.65 81.13 -37.72
C GLY A 25 18.20 82.54 -37.31
N SER A 26 17.92 83.39 -38.30
CA SER A 26 17.61 84.82 -38.08
C SER A 26 16.12 85.16 -38.18
N GLY A 27 15.29 84.20 -38.57
CA GLY A 27 13.86 84.41 -38.83
C GLY A 27 13.56 85.05 -40.19
N SER A 28 14.56 85.25 -41.04
CA SER A 28 14.36 85.73 -42.42
C SER A 28 13.92 84.59 -43.35
N ALA A 29 13.32 84.93 -44.50
CA ALA A 29 12.94 83.93 -45.50
C ALA A 29 14.13 83.09 -46.01
N ALA A 30 15.33 83.69 -46.07
CA ALA A 30 16.57 83.00 -46.47
C ALA A 30 17.27 82.26 -45.32
N ASN A 31 16.89 82.52 -44.06
CA ASN A 31 17.45 81.88 -42.87
C ASN A 31 16.38 81.79 -41.75
N PRO A 32 15.43 80.85 -41.87
CA PRO A 32 14.32 80.69 -40.91
C PRO A 32 14.82 80.28 -39.52
N TYR A 33 13.99 80.49 -38.48
CA TYR A 33 14.30 79.96 -37.16
C TYR A 33 14.19 78.43 -37.15
N VAL A 34 15.21 77.76 -36.59
CA VAL A 34 15.19 76.34 -36.25
C VAL A 34 15.24 76.24 -34.73
N ILE A 35 14.16 75.72 -34.17
CA ILE A 35 14.00 75.53 -32.72
C ILE A 35 14.12 74.04 -32.43
N SER A 36 15.09 73.66 -31.61
CA SER A 36 15.25 72.29 -31.13
C SER A 36 15.21 72.26 -29.62
N ALA A 37 14.67 71.19 -29.07
CA ALA A 37 14.69 70.93 -27.63
C ALA A 37 15.48 69.66 -27.36
N ALA A 38 16.27 69.67 -26.29
CA ALA A 38 16.97 68.49 -25.78
C ALA A 38 16.45 68.20 -24.38
N THR A 39 16.05 66.96 -24.09
CA THR A 39 15.63 66.58 -22.74
C THR A 39 16.76 65.78 -22.09
N PRO A 40 17.46 66.32 -21.08
CA PRO A 40 18.45 65.57 -20.32
C PRO A 40 17.84 64.32 -19.69
N CYS A 41 18.59 63.21 -19.66
CA CYS A 41 18.14 61.99 -19.01
C CYS A 41 17.85 62.19 -17.51
N ALA A 42 18.45 63.19 -16.86
CA ALA A 42 18.14 63.54 -15.47
C ALA A 42 16.69 64.01 -15.29
N ASP A 43 16.20 64.83 -16.21
CA ASP A 43 14.86 65.40 -16.15
C ASP A 43 13.78 64.33 -16.34
N VAL A 44 14.04 63.33 -17.20
CA VAL A 44 13.11 62.19 -17.41
C VAL A 44 13.12 61.22 -16.23
N ARG A 45 14.29 60.94 -15.63
CA ARG A 45 14.41 59.99 -14.51
C ARG A 45 13.63 60.41 -13.28
N ALA A 46 13.58 61.71 -13.00
CA ALA A 46 12.78 62.27 -11.91
C ALA A 46 11.28 61.93 -12.01
N CYS A 47 10.79 61.59 -13.21
CA CYS A 47 9.41 61.18 -13.45
C CYS A 47 9.16 59.67 -13.29
N LEU A 48 10.21 58.86 -13.14
CA LEU A 48 10.10 57.41 -13.00
C LEU A 48 10.06 56.99 -11.53
N SER A 49 9.20 56.02 -11.22
CA SER A 49 9.14 55.37 -9.91
C SER A 49 9.09 53.85 -10.09
N ALA A 50 9.87 53.11 -9.31
CA ALA A 50 9.83 51.65 -9.30
C ALA A 50 8.73 51.12 -8.36
N GLY A 51 7.96 50.15 -8.84
CA GLY A 51 7.05 49.36 -8.01
C GLY A 51 7.77 48.17 -7.35
N PRO A 52 7.05 47.33 -6.58
CA PRO A 52 7.64 46.15 -5.93
C PRO A 52 8.34 45.22 -6.93
N GLY A 53 9.49 44.67 -6.52
CA GLY A 53 10.28 43.74 -7.36
C GLY A 53 11.19 44.43 -8.38
N ILE A 54 11.28 45.76 -8.38
CA ILE A 54 12.14 46.55 -9.27
C ILE A 54 12.99 47.52 -8.43
N ASN A 55 14.28 47.60 -8.74
CA ASN A 55 15.19 48.62 -8.25
C ASN A 55 15.44 49.65 -9.35
N LEU A 56 15.18 50.94 -9.04
CA LEU A 56 15.53 52.08 -9.91
C LEU A 56 16.57 52.93 -9.19
N ASP A 57 17.77 53.04 -9.77
CA ASP A 57 18.79 53.97 -9.33
C ASP A 57 18.55 55.34 -9.97
N GLN A 58 18.07 56.31 -9.18
CA GLN A 58 17.79 57.66 -9.64
C GLN A 58 19.06 58.43 -10.08
N ALA A 59 20.23 58.09 -9.54
CA ALA A 59 21.49 58.78 -9.84
C ALA A 59 22.07 58.36 -11.20
N THR A 60 21.89 57.10 -11.61
CA THR A 60 22.43 56.56 -12.87
C THR A 60 21.36 56.27 -13.94
N GLY A 61 20.10 56.07 -13.52
CA GLY A 61 19.01 55.63 -14.39
C GLY A 61 18.92 54.12 -14.58
N ALA A 62 19.72 53.33 -13.87
CA ALA A 62 19.69 51.88 -13.99
C ALA A 62 18.38 51.31 -13.42
N ILE A 63 17.74 50.41 -14.17
CA ILE A 63 16.57 49.63 -13.75
C ILE A 63 16.98 48.17 -13.66
N SER A 64 16.75 47.53 -12.53
CA SER A 64 17.08 46.12 -12.29
C SER A 64 15.98 45.42 -11.49
N ALA A 65 16.03 44.09 -11.45
CA ALA A 65 15.12 43.32 -10.60
C ALA A 65 15.54 43.40 -9.13
N ASP A 66 14.56 43.52 -8.23
CA ASP A 66 14.76 43.42 -6.79
C ASP A 66 14.47 42.00 -6.32
N LEU A 67 15.54 41.24 -6.04
CA LEU A 67 15.44 39.84 -5.64
C LEU A 67 15.23 39.72 -4.12
N SER A 68 14.15 39.02 -3.73
CA SER A 68 13.83 38.80 -2.32
C SER A 68 14.91 37.98 -1.59
N GLY A 69 15.35 38.46 -0.43
CA GLY A 69 16.25 37.73 0.48
C GLY A 69 15.55 36.75 1.42
N GLN A 70 14.24 36.53 1.29
CA GLN A 70 13.48 35.63 2.16
C GLN A 70 13.87 34.16 1.94
N ALA A 71 13.83 33.36 3.01
CA ALA A 71 14.06 31.92 2.94
C ALA A 71 13.03 31.26 2.00
N GLY A 72 13.53 30.44 1.06
CA GLY A 72 12.71 29.78 0.04
C GLY A 72 12.60 30.52 -1.31
N ASN A 73 13.09 31.77 -1.43
CA ASN A 73 13.27 32.37 -2.75
C ASN A 73 14.43 31.69 -3.48
N ASN A 74 14.16 31.16 -4.67
CA ASN A 74 15.17 30.53 -5.52
C ASN A 74 15.58 31.43 -6.70
N VAL A 75 14.91 32.55 -6.96
CA VAL A 75 15.20 33.41 -8.12
C VAL A 75 16.58 34.06 -7.98
N THR A 76 17.41 33.96 -9.01
CA THR A 76 18.71 34.64 -9.17
C THR A 76 18.79 35.35 -10.53
N ILE A 77 19.84 36.15 -10.76
CA ILE A 77 20.17 36.66 -12.10
C ILE A 77 21.05 35.63 -12.80
N GLY A 78 20.62 35.17 -13.97
CA GLY A 78 21.35 34.22 -14.80
C GLY A 78 22.62 34.83 -15.43
N PRO A 79 23.56 34.00 -15.91
CA PRO A 79 24.75 34.47 -16.63
C PRO A 79 24.44 35.26 -17.92
N ASP A 80 23.24 35.08 -18.47
CA ASP A 80 22.68 35.81 -19.61
C ASP A 80 22.02 37.15 -19.22
N GLY A 81 21.99 37.49 -17.93
CA GLY A 81 21.39 38.71 -17.39
C GLY A 81 19.88 38.62 -17.15
N GLY A 82 19.26 37.46 -17.39
CA GLY A 82 17.82 37.24 -17.18
C GLY A 82 17.47 36.83 -15.74
N LEU A 83 16.18 36.92 -15.37
CA LEU A 83 15.68 36.28 -14.16
C LEU A 83 15.69 34.76 -14.33
N TYR A 84 16.39 34.07 -13.46
CA TYR A 84 16.59 32.63 -13.51
C TYR A 84 16.11 31.99 -12.22
N VAL A 85 15.24 30.99 -12.33
CA VAL A 85 14.93 30.08 -11.22
C VAL A 85 15.74 28.81 -11.45
N PRO A 86 16.80 28.53 -10.67
CA PRO A 86 17.47 27.25 -10.73
C PRO A 86 16.47 26.16 -10.44
N THR A 87 16.50 25.09 -11.23
CA THR A 87 15.70 23.88 -11.01
C THR A 87 15.78 23.54 -9.53
N ALA A 88 14.63 23.53 -8.85
CA ALA A 88 14.51 23.50 -7.40
C ALA A 88 15.59 22.61 -6.76
N GLY A 89 16.66 23.25 -6.30
CA GLY A 89 17.79 22.63 -5.62
C GLY A 89 17.47 22.33 -4.16
N GLY A 90 16.19 22.34 -3.78
CA GLY A 90 15.76 21.68 -2.56
C GLY A 90 15.90 20.20 -2.78
N ALA A 91 17.11 19.67 -2.60
CA ALA A 91 17.37 18.25 -2.66
C ALA A 91 16.34 17.56 -1.78
N VAL A 92 15.45 16.77 -2.39
CA VAL A 92 14.60 15.89 -1.59
C VAL A 92 15.57 14.91 -0.94
N LEU A 93 15.77 15.06 0.36
CA LEU A 93 16.53 14.10 1.18
C LEU A 93 15.74 12.81 1.20
N THR A 94 16.04 11.90 0.26
CA THR A 94 15.39 10.58 0.22
C THR A 94 15.96 9.69 1.32
N GLY A 95 15.08 9.22 2.20
CA GLY A 95 15.40 8.18 3.17
C GLY A 95 15.42 6.77 2.56
N CYS A 96 15.58 5.75 3.41
CA CYS A 96 15.55 4.36 2.97
C CYS A 96 14.25 4.03 2.22
N GLY A 97 14.38 3.37 1.06
CA GLY A 97 13.23 2.95 0.23
C GLY A 97 12.83 3.95 -0.85
N LEU A 98 13.46 5.13 -0.92
CA LEU A 98 13.25 6.11 -1.99
C LEU A 98 14.54 6.36 -2.78
N VAL A 99 14.39 6.70 -4.06
CA VAL A 99 15.45 7.14 -4.97
C VAL A 99 14.99 8.39 -5.71
N GLY A 100 15.94 9.16 -6.25
CA GLY A 100 15.67 10.44 -6.91
C GLY A 100 15.94 11.62 -5.99
N ASN A 101 16.03 12.82 -6.55
CA ASN A 101 16.32 14.06 -5.82
C ASN A 101 15.20 15.11 -5.98
N GLY A 102 14.10 14.74 -6.65
CA GLY A 102 12.96 15.63 -6.90
C GLY A 102 13.06 16.48 -8.16
N THR A 103 14.16 16.36 -8.93
CA THR A 103 14.27 17.01 -10.24
C THR A 103 13.44 16.30 -11.30
N ALA A 104 13.14 16.95 -12.42
CA ALA A 104 12.42 16.33 -13.53
C ALA A 104 13.18 15.12 -14.13
N SER A 105 14.52 15.14 -14.10
CA SER A 105 15.36 14.04 -14.58
C SER A 105 15.56 12.92 -13.55
N ALA A 106 15.36 13.20 -12.26
CA ALA A 106 15.43 12.23 -11.17
C ALA A 106 14.30 12.46 -10.14
N PRO A 107 13.03 12.24 -10.53
CA PRO A 107 11.91 12.41 -9.63
C PRO A 107 11.97 11.39 -8.50
N VAL A 108 11.38 11.72 -7.36
CA VAL A 108 11.37 10.81 -6.20
C VAL A 108 10.46 9.61 -6.49
N LYS A 109 11.01 8.40 -6.35
CA LYS A 109 10.31 7.12 -6.57
C LYS A 109 10.67 6.11 -5.50
N ALA A 110 9.84 5.08 -5.33
CA ALA A 110 10.22 3.90 -4.55
C ALA A 110 11.43 3.18 -5.18
N LYS A 111 12.37 2.74 -4.35
CA LYS A 111 13.49 1.89 -4.78
C LYS A 111 12.97 0.47 -5.00
N THR A 112 12.66 0.11 -6.24
CA THR A 112 12.19 -1.23 -6.61
C THR A 112 13.34 -2.15 -7.01
N GLY A 113 13.12 -3.47 -6.93
CA GLY A 113 14.01 -4.49 -7.47
C GLY A 113 13.36 -5.25 -8.63
N THR A 114 14.10 -6.15 -9.26
CA THR A 114 13.55 -7.07 -10.27
C THR A 114 12.71 -8.13 -9.57
N TRP A 115 11.49 -8.35 -10.06
CA TRP A 115 10.64 -9.45 -9.61
C TRP A 115 11.32 -10.80 -9.92
N PRO A 116 11.68 -11.62 -8.92
CA PRO A 116 12.50 -12.81 -9.13
C PRO A 116 11.68 -14.06 -9.51
N TYR A 117 10.35 -13.95 -9.58
CA TYR A 117 9.47 -15.09 -9.80
C TYR A 117 9.02 -15.20 -11.27
N PRO A 118 8.76 -16.42 -11.77
CA PRO A 118 8.30 -16.62 -13.15
C PRO A 118 6.89 -16.08 -13.44
N CYS A 119 6.06 -15.92 -12.41
CA CYS A 119 4.69 -15.42 -12.55
C CYS A 119 4.67 -13.89 -12.73
N SER A 120 3.62 -13.34 -13.35
CA SER A 120 3.52 -11.89 -13.58
C SER A 120 3.44 -11.10 -12.27
N LEU A 121 4.29 -10.09 -12.11
CA LEU A 121 4.21 -9.14 -11.00
C LEU A 121 2.84 -8.42 -10.97
N ASP A 122 2.31 -8.05 -12.14
CA ASP A 122 1.04 -7.30 -12.21
C ASP A 122 -0.18 -8.13 -11.77
N THR A 123 -0.04 -9.46 -11.77
CA THR A 123 -1.13 -10.38 -11.40
C THR A 123 -0.95 -10.94 -9.99
N PHE A 124 0.30 -11.21 -9.57
CA PHE A 124 0.60 -11.92 -8.32
C PHE A 124 1.36 -11.07 -7.30
N GLY A 125 1.76 -9.86 -7.66
CA GLY A 125 2.40 -8.91 -6.76
C GLY A 125 1.41 -8.38 -5.73
N GLY A 126 1.80 -8.42 -4.46
CA GLY A 126 0.99 -7.84 -3.38
C GLY A 126 1.01 -6.32 -3.38
N VAL A 127 -0.01 -5.71 -2.75
CA VAL A 127 -0.13 -4.25 -2.66
C VAL A 127 0.75 -3.68 -1.54
N VAL A 128 1.37 -2.53 -1.81
CA VAL A 128 1.97 -1.67 -0.78
C VAL A 128 1.06 -0.46 -0.56
N ALA A 129 0.47 -0.35 0.63
CA ALA A 129 -0.43 0.74 1.01
C ALA A 129 0.25 1.69 2.02
N CYS A 130 -0.18 2.95 2.07
CA CYS A 130 0.27 3.90 3.09
C CYS A 130 -0.78 4.00 4.20
N ASP A 131 -0.37 3.85 5.46
CA ASP A 131 -1.29 4.01 6.61
C ASP A 131 -1.51 5.49 6.98
N SER A 132 -2.44 5.74 7.91
CA SER A 132 -2.80 7.10 8.35
C SER A 132 -1.65 7.89 9.00
N ASN A 133 -0.56 7.21 9.37
CA ASN A 133 0.65 7.82 9.94
C ASN A 133 1.76 7.98 8.90
N GLY A 134 1.48 7.67 7.62
CA GLY A 134 2.45 7.77 6.53
C GLY A 134 3.38 6.56 6.40
N VAL A 135 3.11 5.43 7.07
CA VAL A 135 3.97 4.24 7.01
C VAL A 135 3.52 3.31 5.88
N LEU A 136 4.45 2.88 5.03
CA LEU A 136 4.19 1.88 4.00
C LEU A 136 4.00 0.48 4.64
N ARG A 137 2.89 -0.16 4.31
CA ARG A 137 2.48 -1.50 4.76
C ARG A 137 2.30 -2.41 3.55
N GLY A 138 2.75 -3.65 3.66
CA GLY A 138 2.37 -4.70 2.71
C GLY A 138 1.11 -5.43 3.16
N GLU A 139 0.66 -6.39 2.35
CA GLU A 139 -0.40 -7.32 2.72
C GLU A 139 -0.07 -8.10 4.01
N PRO A 140 -1.09 -8.49 4.80
CA PRO A 140 -0.89 -9.35 5.96
C PRO A 140 -0.14 -10.63 5.57
N ARG A 141 0.87 -11.01 6.37
CA ARG A 141 1.64 -12.24 6.12
C ARG A 141 0.75 -13.47 6.24
N GLY A 142 0.88 -14.43 5.32
CA GLY A 142 0.38 -15.81 5.46
C GLY A 142 0.49 -16.34 6.89
N ARG A 143 -0.59 -16.90 7.43
CA ARG A 143 -0.61 -17.53 8.75
C ARG A 143 -1.03 -18.99 8.62
N LEU A 144 -0.26 -19.86 9.26
CA LEU A 144 -0.63 -21.23 9.57
C LEU A 144 -0.91 -21.30 11.06
N SER A 145 -2.09 -21.77 11.45
CA SER A 145 -2.41 -22.10 12.83
C SER A 145 -2.69 -23.58 12.96
N PHE A 146 -2.28 -24.17 14.08
CA PHE A 146 -2.39 -25.59 14.34
C PHE A 146 -2.97 -25.82 15.72
N ALA A 147 -3.91 -26.77 15.83
CA ALA A 147 -4.46 -27.21 17.09
C ALA A 147 -4.67 -28.73 17.07
N SER A 148 -4.51 -29.36 18.23
CA SER A 148 -4.75 -30.79 18.43
C SER A 148 -5.76 -30.98 19.55
N TYR A 149 -6.68 -31.91 19.34
CA TYR A 149 -7.73 -32.28 20.26
C TYR A 149 -7.71 -33.79 20.44
N PHE A 150 -7.86 -34.22 21.69
CA PHE A 150 -7.84 -35.64 22.08
C PHE A 150 -9.00 -35.88 23.03
N ASP A 151 -9.70 -37.00 22.87
CA ASP A 151 -10.76 -37.42 23.76
C ASP A 151 -10.82 -38.94 23.85
N ASN A 152 -10.71 -39.48 25.06
CA ASN A 152 -10.71 -40.91 25.33
C ASN A 152 -11.92 -41.22 26.21
N ARG A 153 -12.76 -42.12 25.72
CA ARG A 153 -14.04 -42.46 26.37
C ARG A 153 -14.11 -43.95 26.65
N ASP A 154 -14.55 -44.28 27.86
CA ASP A 154 -14.84 -45.65 28.28
C ASP A 154 -16.34 -45.94 28.17
N TYR A 155 -16.68 -47.19 27.86
CA TYR A 155 -18.05 -47.66 27.65
C TYR A 155 -18.29 -48.96 28.43
N PRO A 156 -19.52 -49.18 28.93
CA PRO A 156 -19.87 -50.40 29.64
C PRO A 156 -20.14 -51.56 28.67
N ASP A 157 -19.07 -52.12 28.08
CA ASP A 157 -19.08 -53.30 27.18
C ASP A 157 -20.26 -53.32 26.20
N VAL A 158 -20.27 -52.36 25.27
CA VAL A 158 -21.39 -52.13 24.35
C VAL A 158 -21.30 -53.10 23.16
N PRO A 159 -22.36 -53.86 22.83
CA PRO A 159 -22.35 -54.75 21.69
C PRO A 159 -22.02 -54.03 20.38
N VAL A 160 -21.15 -54.62 19.55
CA VAL A 160 -20.87 -54.08 18.22
C VAL A 160 -22.12 -54.25 17.34
N PRO A 161 -22.61 -53.20 16.67
CA PRO A 161 -23.79 -53.29 15.81
C PRO A 161 -23.63 -54.30 14.68
N ALA A 162 -24.71 -55.00 14.31
CA ALA A 162 -24.68 -55.92 13.17
C ALA A 162 -24.64 -55.18 11.82
N ALA A 163 -25.36 -54.06 11.70
CA ALA A 163 -25.38 -53.23 10.50
C ALA A 163 -24.06 -52.47 10.34
N GLN A 164 -23.54 -52.41 9.11
CA GLN A 164 -22.31 -51.70 8.78
C GLN A 164 -22.47 -50.18 8.93
N ASN A 165 -21.38 -49.48 9.29
CA ASN A 165 -21.32 -48.02 9.42
C ASN A 165 -22.37 -47.44 10.38
N THR A 166 -22.71 -48.17 11.44
CA THR A 166 -23.55 -47.66 12.52
C THR A 166 -22.71 -46.70 13.37
N VAL A 167 -23.25 -45.52 13.66
CA VAL A 167 -22.60 -44.55 14.54
C VAL A 167 -22.48 -45.12 15.95
N LEU A 168 -21.26 -45.15 16.48
CA LEU A 168 -20.98 -45.52 17.86
C LEU A 168 -20.98 -44.28 18.75
N ASP A 169 -20.27 -43.23 18.32
CA ASP A 169 -20.21 -41.95 19.02
C ASP A 169 -19.67 -40.83 18.11
N ASN A 170 -19.86 -39.57 18.54
CA ASN A 170 -19.36 -38.36 17.90
C ASN A 170 -18.47 -37.56 18.86
N PHE A 171 -17.37 -37.05 18.31
CA PHE A 171 -16.51 -36.04 18.91
C PHE A 171 -16.55 -34.77 18.07
N THR A 172 -16.99 -33.65 18.66
CA THR A 172 -17.12 -32.38 17.94
C THR A 172 -16.32 -31.30 18.64
N VAL A 173 -15.54 -30.55 17.85
CA VAL A 173 -14.82 -29.37 18.33
C VAL A 173 -15.17 -28.16 17.47
N ASN A 174 -15.17 -26.98 18.08
CA ASN A 174 -15.36 -25.73 17.36
C ASN A 174 -14.00 -25.18 16.90
N VAL A 175 -13.78 -25.15 15.60
CA VAL A 175 -12.56 -24.62 14.97
C VAL A 175 -12.81 -23.18 14.55
N THR A 176 -11.98 -22.27 15.04
CA THR A 176 -12.10 -20.83 14.76
C THR A 176 -10.94 -20.34 13.93
N ASN A 177 -11.21 -19.58 12.87
CA ASN A 177 -10.18 -18.89 12.10
C ASN A 177 -9.57 -17.77 12.97
N PRO A 178 -8.31 -17.88 13.41
CA PRO A 178 -7.70 -16.87 14.27
C PRO A 178 -7.25 -15.63 13.47
N ASP A 179 -7.22 -15.70 12.14
CA ASP A 179 -6.99 -14.53 11.30
C ASP A 179 -8.26 -13.69 11.25
N THR A 180 -8.15 -12.43 11.66
CA THR A 180 -9.26 -11.46 11.68
C THR A 180 -9.35 -10.64 10.41
N CYS A 181 -8.45 -10.88 9.44
CA CYS A 181 -8.38 -10.15 8.18
C CYS A 181 -8.64 -11.03 6.96
N ARG A 182 -8.23 -12.31 6.98
CA ARG A 182 -8.32 -13.20 5.81
C ARG A 182 -9.17 -14.43 6.05
N THR A 183 -9.74 -14.89 4.96
CA THR A 183 -10.43 -16.17 4.88
C THR A 183 -9.42 -17.30 5.03
N ALA A 184 -9.80 -18.38 5.68
CA ALA A 184 -8.94 -19.53 5.93
C ALA A 184 -9.49 -20.83 5.35
N MET A 185 -8.61 -21.66 4.82
CA MET A 185 -8.88 -23.06 4.56
C MET A 185 -8.58 -23.87 5.82
N VAL A 186 -9.44 -24.84 6.15
CA VAL A 186 -9.21 -25.77 7.26
C VAL A 186 -8.99 -27.17 6.72
N LEU A 187 -7.87 -27.77 7.10
CA LEU A 187 -7.56 -29.16 6.86
C LEU A 187 -7.58 -29.90 8.19
N THR A 188 -8.17 -31.09 8.22
CA THR A 188 -8.30 -31.89 9.43
C THR A 188 -7.68 -33.26 9.24
N GLU A 189 -6.82 -33.62 10.18
CA GLU A 189 -6.38 -34.98 10.40
C GLU A 189 -7.28 -35.59 11.45
N ARG A 190 -7.88 -36.73 11.13
CA ARG A 190 -8.92 -37.39 11.91
C ARG A 190 -8.49 -38.82 12.20
N GLU A 191 -8.44 -39.19 13.47
CA GLU A 191 -8.09 -40.54 13.89
C GLU A 191 -9.12 -41.06 14.90
N VAL A 192 -9.59 -42.29 14.67
CA VAL A 192 -10.46 -43.01 15.58
C VAL A 192 -9.84 -44.35 15.88
N ASP A 193 -9.83 -44.69 17.16
CA ASP A 193 -9.38 -45.98 17.67
C ASP A 193 -10.48 -46.58 18.54
N VAL A 194 -11.03 -47.74 18.14
CA VAL A 194 -12.12 -48.41 18.85
C VAL A 194 -11.59 -49.72 19.43
N TYR A 195 -11.63 -49.84 20.75
CA TYR A 195 -11.21 -51.04 21.46
C TYR A 195 -12.33 -52.05 21.47
N VAL A 196 -12.11 -53.19 20.80
CA VAL A 196 -13.08 -54.28 20.77
C VAL A 196 -12.54 -55.53 21.46
N VAL A 197 -13.48 -56.31 21.99
CA VAL A 197 -13.25 -57.67 22.48
C VAL A 197 -14.01 -58.62 21.57
N LEU A 198 -13.32 -59.66 21.12
CA LEU A 198 -13.85 -60.67 20.21
C LEU A 198 -13.83 -62.03 20.90
N PRO A 199 -14.95 -62.50 21.46
CA PRO A 199 -15.11 -63.90 21.87
C PRO A 199 -14.78 -64.89 20.74
N ALA A 200 -14.64 -66.17 21.06
CA ALA A 200 -14.40 -67.21 20.07
C ALA A 200 -15.50 -67.21 18.99
N GLY A 201 -15.11 -67.12 17.71
CA GLY A 201 -16.04 -67.02 16.58
C GLY A 201 -16.65 -65.64 16.33
N ALA A 202 -16.34 -64.64 17.16
CA ALA A 202 -16.86 -63.29 17.04
C ALA A 202 -16.20 -62.48 15.91
N ALA A 203 -16.84 -61.40 15.51
CA ALA A 203 -16.32 -60.46 14.53
C ALA A 203 -16.79 -59.03 14.81
N ALA A 204 -16.00 -58.04 14.40
CA ALA A 204 -16.34 -56.64 14.47
C ALA A 204 -15.66 -55.85 13.34
N GLY A 205 -16.42 -54.94 12.74
CA GLY A 205 -15.93 -53.87 11.88
C GLY A 205 -15.89 -52.55 12.68
N THR A 206 -14.84 -51.78 12.48
CA THR A 206 -14.66 -50.43 13.05
C THR A 206 -14.24 -49.47 11.95
N GLY A 207 -14.57 -48.19 12.14
CA GLY A 207 -14.25 -47.16 11.19
C GLY A 207 -14.64 -45.78 11.69
N HIS A 208 -14.72 -44.86 10.76
CA HIS A 208 -15.17 -43.51 11.07
C HIS A 208 -15.79 -42.85 9.84
N SER A 209 -16.75 -41.96 10.09
CA SER A 209 -17.63 -41.37 9.08
C SER A 209 -18.40 -42.46 8.32
N ASN A 210 -18.32 -42.52 6.98
CA ASN A 210 -19.12 -43.44 6.17
C ASN A 210 -18.31 -44.65 5.67
N ASP A 211 -17.21 -44.99 6.34
CA ASP A 211 -16.23 -45.95 5.84
C ASP A 211 -15.80 -46.93 6.94
N GLU A 212 -15.85 -48.22 6.60
CA GLU A 212 -15.32 -49.29 7.44
C GLU A 212 -13.83 -49.39 7.16
N MET A 213 -13.02 -48.99 8.14
CA MET A 213 -11.58 -48.91 7.99
C MET A 213 -10.91 -50.25 8.30
N TYR A 214 -11.52 -51.03 9.19
CA TYR A 214 -10.96 -52.28 9.66
C TYR A 214 -12.04 -53.28 10.01
N TYR A 215 -11.85 -54.54 9.61
CA TYR A 215 -12.73 -55.65 9.99
C TYR A 215 -11.89 -56.80 10.51
N MET A 216 -12.31 -57.32 11.66
CA MET A 216 -11.64 -58.41 12.37
C MET A 216 -12.61 -59.55 12.59
N ARG A 217 -12.10 -60.78 12.46
CA ARG A 217 -12.82 -62.00 12.81
C ARG A 217 -11.93 -62.90 13.65
N ASN A 218 -12.41 -63.29 14.82
CA ASN A 218 -11.77 -64.27 15.65
C ASN A 218 -12.12 -65.68 15.16
N SER A 219 -11.23 -66.31 14.39
CA SER A 219 -11.35 -67.70 13.96
C SER A 219 -10.76 -68.70 14.97
N GLY A 220 -10.26 -68.22 16.11
CA GLY A 220 -9.70 -69.05 17.18
C GLY A 220 -10.77 -69.54 18.15
N THR A 221 -10.30 -70.24 19.20
CA THR A 221 -11.14 -70.82 20.25
C THR A 221 -11.10 -70.03 21.57
N SER A 222 -10.24 -69.02 21.68
CA SER A 222 -10.12 -68.14 22.85
C SER A 222 -10.59 -66.72 22.53
N THR A 223 -10.94 -65.95 23.56
CA THR A 223 -11.28 -64.52 23.41
C THR A 223 -10.04 -63.69 23.07
N ILE A 224 -10.15 -62.81 22.08
CA ILE A 224 -9.19 -61.74 21.80
C ILE A 224 -9.66 -60.49 22.55
N VAL A 225 -8.81 -59.93 23.39
CA VAL A 225 -9.10 -58.73 24.18
C VAL A 225 -8.26 -57.55 23.70
N GLY A 226 -8.84 -56.35 23.75
CA GLY A 226 -8.15 -55.12 23.38
C GLY A 226 -7.61 -55.15 21.95
N THR A 227 -8.38 -55.69 21.01
CA THR A 227 -8.00 -55.57 19.59
C THR A 227 -8.48 -54.22 19.08
N HIS A 228 -7.57 -53.46 18.49
CA HIS A 228 -7.84 -52.10 18.07
C HIS A 228 -6.82 -51.69 17.00
N VAL A 229 -7.18 -50.71 16.19
CA VAL A 229 -6.29 -50.08 15.21
C VAL A 229 -6.68 -48.61 15.10
N GLN A 230 -5.67 -47.76 15.14
CA GLN A 230 -5.85 -46.34 14.90
C GLN A 230 -5.65 -46.08 13.41
N THR A 231 -6.70 -45.60 12.75
CA THR A 231 -6.66 -45.24 11.33
C THR A 231 -6.82 -43.74 11.17
N THR A 232 -6.18 -43.18 10.15
CA THR A 232 -6.11 -41.74 9.93
C THR A 232 -6.75 -41.36 8.59
N LYS A 233 -7.52 -40.27 8.58
CA LYS A 233 -7.94 -39.56 7.37
C LYS A 233 -7.48 -38.12 7.41
N PHE A 234 -7.03 -37.62 6.26
CA PHE A 234 -6.73 -36.21 6.07
C PHE A 234 -7.75 -35.62 5.10
N LEU A 235 -8.55 -34.66 5.56
CA LEU A 235 -9.67 -34.10 4.80
C LEU A 235 -9.57 -32.57 4.78
N ALA A 236 -9.95 -31.98 3.64
CA ALA A 236 -10.27 -30.56 3.61
C ALA A 236 -11.72 -30.37 4.06
N GLU A 237 -11.95 -29.41 4.95
CA GLU A 237 -13.31 -29.03 5.30
C GLU A 237 -13.98 -28.32 4.11
N PRO A 238 -15.29 -28.53 3.90
CA PRO A 238 -15.96 -28.12 2.66
C PRO A 238 -16.09 -26.61 2.49
N ALA A 239 -16.01 -25.85 3.58
CA ALA A 239 -16.18 -24.40 3.58
C ALA A 239 -14.89 -23.71 4.00
N LEU A 240 -14.61 -22.58 3.36
CA LEU A 240 -13.63 -21.63 3.86
C LEU A 240 -14.21 -20.86 5.05
N LEU A 241 -13.41 -20.64 6.08
CA LEU A 241 -13.80 -19.83 7.23
C LEU A 241 -13.50 -18.36 6.97
N ALA A 242 -14.53 -17.52 7.00
CA ALA A 242 -14.36 -16.07 7.01
C ALA A 242 -13.47 -15.61 8.18
N PRO A 243 -12.93 -14.38 8.15
CA PRO A 243 -12.08 -13.90 9.24
C PRO A 243 -12.80 -13.94 10.59
N GLY A 244 -12.18 -14.53 11.60
CA GLY A 244 -12.76 -14.72 12.94
C GLY A 244 -13.93 -15.70 13.04
N ALA A 245 -14.35 -16.34 11.95
CA ALA A 245 -15.50 -17.25 11.96
C ALA A 245 -15.15 -18.61 12.58
N THR A 246 -16.17 -19.30 13.09
CA THR A 246 -16.06 -20.62 13.72
C THR A 246 -16.94 -21.62 12.97
N MET A 247 -16.47 -22.87 12.83
CA MET A 247 -17.30 -24.00 12.43
C MET A 247 -17.10 -25.21 13.33
N PRO A 248 -18.15 -26.02 13.56
CA PRO A 248 -18.00 -27.32 14.20
C PRO A 248 -17.34 -28.30 13.22
N VAL A 249 -16.35 -29.04 13.71
CA VAL A 249 -15.79 -30.20 13.03
C VAL A 249 -16.15 -31.43 13.86
N THR A 250 -16.91 -32.33 13.25
CA THR A 250 -17.34 -33.58 13.89
C THR A 250 -16.57 -34.76 13.32
N LEU A 251 -15.97 -35.53 14.22
CA LEU A 251 -15.40 -36.84 13.99
C LEU A 251 -16.36 -37.90 14.53
N THR A 252 -16.78 -38.81 13.66
CA THR A 252 -17.77 -39.85 13.98
C THR A 252 -17.10 -41.20 14.02
N ALA A 253 -17.12 -41.89 15.16
CA ALA A 253 -16.71 -43.29 15.24
C ALA A 253 -17.87 -44.18 14.76
N THR A 254 -17.55 -45.17 13.93
CA THR A 254 -18.54 -46.13 13.42
C THR A 254 -18.11 -47.56 13.68
N GLY A 255 -19.10 -48.43 13.82
CA GLY A 255 -18.92 -49.85 13.98
C GLY A 255 -19.95 -50.62 13.15
N GLY A 256 -19.72 -51.91 13.00
CA GLY A 256 -20.63 -52.73 12.23
C GLY A 256 -20.19 -54.17 12.13
N ARG A 257 -21.00 -54.97 11.44
CA ARG A 257 -20.72 -56.40 11.19
C ARG A 257 -20.39 -57.18 12.47
N GLY A 258 -20.92 -56.71 13.60
CA GLY A 258 -20.82 -57.35 14.90
C GLY A 258 -21.48 -58.72 14.87
N ALA A 259 -20.74 -59.74 15.30
CA ALA A 259 -21.21 -61.11 15.39
C ALA A 259 -20.55 -61.85 16.56
N GLY A 260 -21.18 -62.93 17.02
CA GLY A 260 -20.60 -63.83 18.03
C GLY A 260 -20.35 -63.18 19.40
N GLY A 261 -21.10 -62.13 19.75
CA GLY A 261 -20.98 -61.45 21.05
C GLY A 261 -19.82 -60.45 21.14
N ALA A 262 -19.29 -59.97 20.01
CA ALA A 262 -18.32 -58.87 20.00
C ALA A 262 -18.88 -57.61 20.67
N TYR A 263 -18.05 -56.94 21.47
CA TYR A 263 -18.39 -55.67 22.13
C TYR A 263 -17.19 -54.72 22.09
N TYR A 264 -17.46 -53.42 22.26
CA TYR A 264 -16.44 -52.39 22.43
C TYR A 264 -16.55 -51.76 23.81
N TYR A 265 -15.41 -51.33 24.36
CA TYR A 265 -15.33 -50.75 25.70
C TYR A 265 -14.59 -49.41 25.76
N GLY A 266 -13.98 -48.98 24.65
CA GLY A 266 -13.23 -47.74 24.58
C GLY A 266 -13.23 -47.14 23.19
N ILE A 267 -13.25 -45.81 23.11
CA ILE A 267 -13.04 -45.07 21.86
C ILE A 267 -12.10 -43.90 22.14
N ASN A 268 -10.98 -43.84 21.41
CA ASN A 268 -10.10 -42.67 21.38
C ASN A 268 -10.35 -41.88 20.09
N PHE A 269 -10.48 -40.57 20.25
CA PHE A 269 -10.58 -39.60 19.18
C PHE A 269 -9.34 -38.73 19.16
N VAL A 270 -8.74 -38.57 17.98
CA VAL A 270 -7.71 -37.57 17.73
C VAL A 270 -8.13 -36.71 16.56
N LEU A 271 -8.15 -35.40 16.76
CA LEU A 271 -8.45 -34.43 15.72
C LEU A 271 -7.36 -33.37 15.72
N ARG A 272 -6.65 -33.23 14.61
CA ARG A 272 -5.68 -32.14 14.42
C ARG A 272 -6.17 -31.24 13.31
N THR A 273 -6.15 -29.93 13.54
CA THR A 273 -6.67 -28.94 12.61
C THR A 273 -5.53 -28.04 12.16
N MET A 274 -5.35 -27.92 10.85
CA MET A 274 -4.46 -26.96 10.20
C MET A 274 -5.31 -25.87 9.57
N ILE A 275 -5.17 -24.64 10.05
CA ILE A 275 -5.91 -23.48 9.55
C ILE A 275 -4.92 -22.61 8.77
N ILE A 276 -5.16 -22.47 7.47
CA ILE A 276 -4.27 -21.79 6.54
C ILE A 276 -4.97 -20.53 6.03
N SER A 277 -4.45 -19.36 6.40
CA SER A 277 -4.93 -18.06 5.95
C SER A 277 -3.85 -17.43 5.07
N LEU A 278 -4.11 -17.33 3.77
CA LEU A 278 -3.19 -16.80 2.75
C LEU A 278 -3.69 -15.48 2.21
#